data_AF-A0A9D0ZII0-F1
#
_entry.id   AF-A0A9D0ZII0-F1
#
_cell.length_a   1.000
_cell.length_b   1.000
_cell.length_c   1.000
_cell.angle_alpha   90.00
_cell.angle_beta   90.00
_cell.angle_gamma   90.00
#
_symmetry.space_group_name_H-M   'P 1'
#
loop_
_entity.id
_entity.type
_entity.pdbx_description
1 polymer ?
#
loop_
_entity_poly.entity_id
_entity_poly.type
_entity_poly.pdbx_seq_one_letter_code
_entity_poly.pdbx_strand_id
1 'polypeptide(L)'
;MQRNIFLRVVDDKIFTADDKIGYQEEHNAARLIFDLPEPWIDPAYVYILNLMVGKKRYFSEAKKFPVTFDIPQGLMEEGNIYIQLQANQEDKFIRKTEIKRLRVKPSIHGDTQVENQLSGLIDQAINRFYNALENFQKGPITMEYLASDVKEKFMLYEETEPGEAGENLYDPQKVISGKYYVQGVLTANAYVDTMPLLAVTEGDRIYASSFQMESQYSTVGGGIRVGLFQDNTWVKDLSAAEVYGKDYIEIPEGVNQIAVPYWKDDVSRTLYWYTESQTTTPPSQTPMKGTSAIEIALEAKQQVDNITASLRGKRVSVLGDSISTFAGYIPAGNRARYPQSNLLTDVDLTWWKRLLDKNGMVLGINESWAGSLVSWDGSEGTDIGADKHIASSTRIQHLGDNGQPDYILVFGGTNDVSRKVELGTFSYDDPTKLTDVQIKNLLVATFADAYRAMLIRLLKWYPKAHVICILPLYTSQTDGANLDRYNEVIKEECDFFGVPVVDTRTAGITMFNRSLYLPDGIHPNAAGMQLICNCVQRRL
;
A
#
# COMPACT_ATOMS: atom_id res chain seq x y z
N MET A 1 12.37 -14.88 13.49
CA MET A 1 13.55 -14.00 13.52
C MET A 1 13.56 -13.25 12.20
N GLN A 2 13.60 -11.93 12.20
CA GLN A 2 13.45 -11.14 10.97
C GLN A 2 14.67 -11.31 10.06
N ARG A 3 14.47 -11.78 8.82
CA ARG A 3 15.56 -11.96 7.86
C ARG A 3 15.79 -10.70 7.08
N ASN A 4 17.04 -10.30 6.94
CA ASN A 4 17.43 -9.17 6.10
C ASN A 4 17.80 -9.68 4.71
N ILE A 5 17.09 -9.21 3.71
CA ILE A 5 17.33 -9.50 2.30
C ILE A 5 17.97 -8.26 1.69
N PHE A 6 19.26 -8.38 1.36
CA PHE A 6 20.00 -7.29 0.77
C PHE A 6 19.77 -7.29 -0.75
N LEU A 7 19.33 -6.13 -1.25
CA LEU A 7 18.97 -5.90 -2.64
C LEU A 7 19.86 -4.80 -3.20
N ARG A 8 20.81 -5.15 -4.05
CA ARG A 8 21.73 -4.20 -4.67
C ARG A 8 21.17 -3.73 -6.02
N VAL A 9 21.06 -2.42 -6.21
CA VAL A 9 20.60 -1.84 -7.48
C VAL A 9 21.81 -1.45 -8.32
N VAL A 10 21.89 -1.97 -9.55
CA VAL A 10 22.91 -1.61 -10.54
C VAL A 10 22.21 -1.47 -11.89
N ASP A 11 22.38 -0.33 -12.56
CA ASP A 11 21.71 0.00 -13.84
C ASP A 11 20.21 -0.28 -13.82
N ASP A 12 19.55 0.15 -12.74
CA ASP A 12 18.12 -0.03 -12.47
C ASP A 12 17.68 -1.49 -12.25
N LYS A 13 18.60 -2.46 -12.30
CA LYS A 13 18.33 -3.88 -12.00
C LYS A 13 18.58 -4.20 -10.55
N ILE A 14 17.73 -5.05 -9.96
CA ILE A 14 17.88 -5.51 -8.57
C ILE A 14 18.59 -6.87 -8.53
N PHE A 15 19.73 -6.90 -7.86
CA PHE A 15 20.50 -8.11 -7.58
C PHE A 15 20.36 -8.51 -6.12
N THR A 16 20.30 -9.81 -5.89
CA THR A 16 20.31 -10.39 -4.53
C THR A 16 21.05 -11.71 -4.56
N ALA A 17 21.68 -12.07 -3.44
CA ALA A 17 22.45 -13.30 -3.33
C ALA A 17 21.55 -14.55 -3.23
N ASP A 18 20.36 -14.39 -2.64
CA ASP A 18 19.35 -15.45 -2.52
C ASP A 18 17.98 -14.85 -2.87
N ASP A 19 17.28 -15.47 -3.81
CA ASP A 19 15.93 -15.05 -4.18
C ASP A 19 14.88 -15.59 -3.19
N LYS A 20 15.26 -16.46 -2.27
CA LYS A 20 14.42 -16.97 -1.19
C LYS A 20 14.34 -15.98 -0.03
N ILE A 21 13.12 -15.54 0.27
CA ILE A 21 12.87 -14.53 1.30
C ILE A 21 12.22 -15.08 2.57
N GLY A 22 11.72 -16.30 2.56
CA GLY A 22 11.09 -16.89 3.75
C GLY A 22 10.28 -18.14 3.45
N TYR A 23 9.56 -18.60 4.47
CA TYR A 23 8.51 -19.61 4.35
C TYR A 23 7.14 -18.97 4.54
N GLN A 24 6.11 -19.64 4.00
CA GLN A 24 4.73 -19.25 4.22
C GLN A 24 4.44 -19.14 5.72
N GLU A 25 3.66 -18.12 6.10
CA GLU A 25 3.18 -17.86 7.48
C GLU A 25 4.27 -17.52 8.52
N GLU A 26 5.54 -17.38 8.15
CA GLU A 26 6.60 -17.02 9.09
C GLU A 26 6.41 -15.59 9.66
N HIS A 27 6.20 -15.45 10.97
CA HIS A 27 6.04 -14.14 11.63
C HIS A 27 7.31 -13.26 11.50
N ASN A 28 7.13 -12.04 10.98
CA ASN A 28 8.21 -11.08 10.69
C ASN A 28 9.24 -11.56 9.64
N ALA A 29 8.80 -12.24 8.57
CA ALA A 29 9.67 -13.05 7.70
C ALA A 29 10.83 -12.32 6.99
N ALA A 30 10.59 -11.18 6.31
CA ALA A 30 11.59 -10.58 5.43
C ALA A 30 11.59 -9.04 5.48
N ARG A 31 12.75 -8.47 5.75
CA ARG A 31 13.09 -7.06 5.60
C ARG A 31 13.95 -6.88 4.36
N LEU A 32 13.43 -6.17 3.37
CA LEU A 32 14.16 -5.80 2.17
C LEU A 32 14.99 -4.55 2.44
N ILE A 33 16.30 -4.65 2.26
CA ILE A 33 17.25 -3.54 2.45
C ILE A 33 17.86 -3.22 1.09
N PHE A 34 17.57 -2.02 0.57
CA PHE A 34 18.05 -1.59 -0.74
C PHE A 34 19.39 -0.85 -0.61
N ASP A 35 20.40 -1.38 -1.29
CA ASP A 35 21.66 -0.71 -1.57
C ASP A 35 21.54 -0.01 -2.93
N LEU A 36 21.43 1.32 -2.89
CA LEU A 36 21.13 2.17 -4.05
C LEU A 36 22.40 2.88 -4.56
N PRO A 37 22.60 2.96 -5.89
CA PRO A 37 23.72 3.72 -6.45
C PRO A 37 23.42 5.24 -6.40
N GLU A 38 24.43 6.09 -6.51
CA GLU A 38 24.26 7.55 -6.41
C GLU A 38 23.12 8.15 -7.26
N PRO A 39 22.86 7.73 -8.52
CA PRO A 39 21.77 8.29 -9.32
C PRO A 39 20.37 8.08 -8.73
N TRP A 40 20.23 7.14 -7.80
CA TRP A 40 19.01 6.84 -7.09
C TRP A 40 18.87 7.61 -5.78
N ILE A 41 19.91 8.29 -5.29
CA ILE A 41 19.93 8.92 -3.97
C ILE A 41 19.82 10.44 -4.10
N ASP A 42 18.68 11.00 -3.69
CA ASP A 42 18.46 12.44 -3.59
C ASP A 42 17.62 12.74 -2.33
N PRO A 43 17.95 13.78 -1.52
CA PRO A 43 17.18 14.15 -0.35
C PRO A 43 15.70 14.45 -0.63
N ALA A 44 15.38 14.93 -1.83
CA ALA A 44 14.01 15.22 -2.27
C ALA A 44 13.24 13.95 -2.62
N TYR A 45 13.91 12.84 -2.93
CA TYR A 45 13.24 11.62 -3.36
C TYR A 45 12.51 10.92 -2.21
N VAL A 46 11.40 10.28 -2.55
CA VAL A 46 10.68 9.31 -1.73
C VAL A 46 10.53 8.03 -2.53
N TYR A 47 10.67 6.90 -1.84
CA TYR A 47 10.70 5.58 -2.47
C TYR A 47 9.46 4.79 -2.10
N ILE A 48 8.86 4.16 -3.09
CA ILE A 48 7.68 3.31 -2.94
C ILE A 48 8.02 1.93 -3.49
N LEU A 49 7.71 0.89 -2.72
CA LEU A 49 7.86 -0.49 -3.15
C LEU A 49 6.53 -0.96 -3.75
N ASN A 50 6.58 -1.37 -5.01
CA ASN A 50 5.51 -2.08 -5.68
C ASN A 50 5.69 -3.57 -5.41
N LEU A 51 4.66 -4.24 -4.91
CA LEU A 51 4.64 -5.66 -4.58
C LEU A 51 3.54 -6.34 -5.39
N MET A 52 3.79 -7.52 -5.93
CA MET A 52 2.76 -8.36 -6.56
C MET A 52 2.88 -9.79 -6.05
N VAL A 53 1.75 -10.35 -5.63
CA VAL A 53 1.60 -11.73 -5.16
C VAL A 53 0.40 -12.34 -5.87
N GLY A 54 0.64 -13.39 -6.65
CA GLY A 54 -0.36 -13.93 -7.58
C GLY A 54 -0.86 -12.84 -8.55
N LYS A 55 -2.18 -12.63 -8.60
CA LYS A 55 -2.82 -11.58 -9.43
C LYS A 55 -3.03 -10.25 -8.71
N LYS A 56 -2.65 -10.14 -7.44
CA LYS A 56 -2.92 -8.98 -6.59
C LYS A 56 -1.68 -8.09 -6.49
N ARG A 57 -1.90 -6.77 -6.49
CA ARG A 57 -0.85 -5.77 -6.40
C ARG A 57 -1.01 -4.91 -5.16
N TYR A 58 0.12 -4.59 -4.54
CA TYR A 58 0.24 -3.83 -3.32
C TYR A 58 1.33 -2.76 -3.46
N PHE A 59 1.22 -1.69 -2.66
CA PHE A 59 2.18 -0.60 -2.63
C PHE A 59 2.54 -0.29 -1.18
N SER A 60 3.84 -0.13 -0.90
CA SER A 60 4.30 0.27 0.43
C SER A 60 4.20 1.78 0.64
N GLU A 61 4.10 2.20 1.90
CA GLU A 61 4.30 3.60 2.27
C GLU A 61 5.58 4.20 1.66
N ALA A 62 5.53 5.49 1.36
CA ALA A 62 6.70 6.23 0.90
C ALA A 62 7.78 6.29 2.00
N LYS A 63 9.00 5.86 1.68
CA LYS A 63 10.16 5.94 2.60
C LYS A 63 11.20 6.92 2.06
N LYS A 64 11.98 7.52 2.96
CA LYS A 64 13.20 8.26 2.62
C LYS A 64 14.39 7.32 2.61
N PHE A 65 15.50 7.73 2.00
CA PHE A 65 16.77 7.01 2.12
C PHE A 65 17.27 7.06 3.58
N PRO A 66 17.80 5.97 4.17
CA PRO A 66 18.03 4.65 3.57
C PRO A 66 16.74 3.84 3.37
N VAL A 67 16.68 3.11 2.25
CA VAL A 67 15.44 2.49 1.78
C VAL A 67 15.32 1.06 2.32
N THR A 68 14.37 0.85 3.24
CA THR A 68 14.09 -0.44 3.86
C THR A 68 12.59 -0.68 3.94
N PHE A 69 12.14 -1.90 3.61
CA PHE A 69 10.74 -2.30 3.67
C PHE A 69 10.56 -3.65 4.36
N ASP A 70 9.58 -3.73 5.25
CA ASP A 70 9.16 -4.99 5.85
C ASP A 70 8.03 -5.59 5.00
N ILE A 71 8.17 -6.87 4.61
CA ILE A 71 7.12 -7.57 3.87
C ILE A 71 6.01 -7.97 4.85
N PRO A 72 4.76 -7.53 4.63
CA PRO A 72 3.65 -7.92 5.49
C PRO A 72 3.44 -9.43 5.50
N GLN A 73 3.11 -10.00 6.66
CA GLN A 73 2.93 -11.44 6.80
C GLN A 73 1.84 -11.99 5.85
N GLY A 74 0.76 -11.24 5.62
CA GLY A 74 -0.30 -11.65 4.69
C GLY A 74 0.13 -11.72 3.22
N LEU A 75 1.33 -11.24 2.88
CA LEU A 75 1.91 -11.41 1.54
C LEU A 75 2.88 -12.59 1.45
N MET A 76 3.22 -13.23 2.57
CA MET A 76 4.09 -14.41 2.62
C MET A 76 3.27 -15.68 2.32
N GLU A 77 2.61 -15.71 1.17
CA GLU A 77 1.98 -16.91 0.61
C GLU A 77 3.01 -17.71 -0.18
N GLU A 78 2.91 -19.05 -0.21
CA GLU A 78 3.79 -19.88 -1.04
C GLU A 78 3.76 -19.43 -2.50
N GLY A 79 4.95 -19.24 -3.08
CA GLY A 79 5.08 -18.88 -4.49
C GLY A 79 6.00 -17.69 -4.74
N ASN A 80 5.70 -16.95 -5.81
CA ASN A 80 6.51 -15.84 -6.28
C ASN A 80 5.95 -14.51 -5.75
N ILE A 81 6.85 -13.68 -5.22
CA ILE A 81 6.60 -12.26 -4.96
C ILE A 81 7.43 -11.46 -5.96
N TYR A 82 6.79 -10.56 -6.69
CA TYR A 82 7.49 -9.65 -7.59
C TYR A 82 7.57 -8.27 -6.96
N ILE A 83 8.76 -7.68 -6.98
CA ILE A 83 9.02 -6.36 -6.41
C ILE A 83 9.55 -5.39 -7.45
N GLN A 84 9.24 -4.11 -7.29
CA GLN A 84 9.84 -3.03 -8.05
C GLN A 84 9.92 -1.78 -7.18
N LEU A 85 11.11 -1.17 -7.10
CA LEU A 85 11.29 0.07 -6.36
C LEU A 85 11.04 1.26 -7.29
N GLN A 86 10.30 2.25 -6.82
CA GLN A 86 10.02 3.50 -7.54
C GLN A 86 10.52 4.68 -6.71
N ALA A 87 11.27 5.59 -7.32
CA ALA A 87 11.66 6.89 -6.76
C ALA A 87 10.79 8.00 -7.35
N ASN A 88 10.24 8.84 -6.47
CA ASN A 88 9.44 10.01 -6.81
C ASN A 88 10.01 11.26 -6.12
N GLN A 89 9.81 12.42 -6.72
CA GLN A 89 10.04 13.71 -6.08
C GLN A 89 8.69 14.41 -6.03
N GLU A 90 8.17 14.66 -4.83
CA GLU A 90 6.78 15.10 -4.64
C GLU A 90 5.82 14.11 -5.34
N ASP A 91 4.93 14.60 -6.21
CA ASP A 91 4.01 13.77 -7.02
C ASP A 91 4.62 13.33 -8.36
N LYS A 92 5.87 13.72 -8.66
CA LYS A 92 6.51 13.45 -9.94
C LYS A 92 7.32 12.16 -9.91
N PHE A 93 7.02 11.27 -10.84
CA PHE A 93 7.83 10.08 -11.12
C PHE A 93 9.24 10.49 -11.58
N ILE A 94 10.25 9.88 -10.96
CA ILE A 94 11.66 10.06 -11.36
C ILE A 94 12.17 8.82 -12.06
N ARG A 95 12.10 7.67 -11.39
CA ARG A 95 12.69 6.42 -11.89
C ARG A 95 12.06 5.20 -11.21
N LYS A 96 12.13 4.04 -11.86
CA LYS A 96 11.79 2.74 -11.29
C LYS A 96 12.87 1.72 -11.62
N THR A 97 13.02 0.71 -10.78
CA THR A 97 13.87 -0.44 -11.08
C THR A 97 13.18 -1.33 -12.10
N GLU A 98 13.92 -2.26 -12.68
CA GLU A 98 13.33 -3.49 -13.24
C GLU A 98 12.64 -4.29 -12.13
N ILE A 99 11.81 -5.23 -12.55
CA ILE A 99 11.07 -6.10 -11.63
C ILE A 99 12.00 -7.19 -11.14
N LYS A 100 11.94 -7.52 -9.85
CA LYS A 100 12.68 -8.62 -9.26
C LYS A 100 11.73 -9.66 -8.71
N ARG A 101 11.88 -10.90 -9.17
CA ARG A 101 11.24 -12.06 -8.56
C ARG A 101 11.98 -12.47 -7.27
N LEU A 102 11.19 -12.71 -6.23
CA LEU A 102 11.56 -13.31 -4.96
C LEU A 102 10.65 -14.52 -4.72
N ARG A 103 11.08 -15.48 -3.89
CA ARG A 103 10.38 -16.74 -3.63
C ARG A 103 10.09 -16.96 -2.15
N VAL A 104 8.85 -17.34 -1.87
CA VAL A 104 8.39 -17.84 -0.57
C VAL A 104 8.17 -19.33 -0.68
N LYS A 105 8.76 -20.11 0.24
CA LYS A 105 8.64 -21.57 0.26
C LYS A 105 7.40 -22.01 1.06
N PRO A 106 6.87 -23.23 0.82
CA PRO A 106 5.79 -23.78 1.64
C PRO A 106 6.16 -23.82 3.13
N SER A 107 5.16 -23.72 4.00
CA SER A 107 5.36 -23.69 5.46
C SER A 107 6.05 -24.96 5.97
N ILE A 108 6.85 -24.82 7.04
CA ILE A 108 7.51 -25.95 7.72
C ILE A 108 6.72 -26.37 8.99
N HIS A 109 5.78 -25.55 9.45
CA HIS A 109 5.01 -25.78 10.69
C HIS A 109 3.54 -25.34 10.51
N GLY A 110 2.60 -26.13 11.03
CA GLY A 110 1.16 -25.90 10.87
C GLY A 110 0.62 -24.67 11.59
N ASP A 111 -0.40 -24.07 10.97
CA ASP A 111 -1.30 -22.98 11.36
C ASP A 111 -1.01 -22.27 12.70
N THR A 112 -0.53 -21.03 12.60
CA THR A 112 -0.66 -20.04 13.68
C THR A 112 -1.41 -18.81 13.18
N GLN A 113 -2.58 -18.53 13.77
CA GLN A 113 -3.34 -17.30 13.51
C GLN A 113 -2.70 -16.11 14.24
N VAL A 114 -2.48 -14.99 13.55
CA VAL A 114 -2.19 -13.68 14.17
C VAL A 114 -2.88 -12.52 13.43
N GLU A 115 -3.17 -11.50 14.25
CA GLU A 115 -3.82 -10.22 14.03
C GLU A 115 -3.05 -9.30 13.05
N ASN A 116 -3.74 -8.86 12.01
CA ASN A 116 -3.38 -7.75 11.10
C ASN A 116 -2.47 -8.08 9.89
N GLN A 117 -3.02 -8.87 8.96
CA GLN A 117 -2.34 -9.40 7.76
C GLN A 117 -1.85 -8.36 6.73
N LEU A 118 -2.37 -7.12 6.73
CA LEU A 118 -2.17 -6.13 5.62
C LEU A 118 -1.79 -4.71 6.09
N SER A 119 -1.40 -4.54 7.35
CA SER A 119 -0.99 -3.24 7.91
C SER A 119 0.09 -2.55 7.05
N GLY A 120 -0.09 -1.26 6.74
CA GLY A 120 0.81 -0.46 5.89
C GLY A 120 0.50 -0.44 4.38
N LEU A 121 -0.27 -1.41 3.86
CA LEU A 121 -0.74 -1.42 2.46
C LEU A 121 -2.09 -0.70 2.30
N ILE A 122 -2.96 -0.86 3.31
CA ILE A 122 -4.30 -0.27 3.36
C ILE A 122 -4.20 1.27 3.46
N ASP A 123 -3.28 1.78 4.29
CA ASP A 123 -3.15 3.22 4.55
C ASP A 123 -2.70 4.02 3.31
N GLN A 124 -1.87 3.44 2.44
CA GLN A 124 -1.44 4.09 1.20
C GLN A 124 -2.47 3.97 0.07
N ALA A 125 -3.17 2.83 -0.07
CA ALA A 125 -4.28 2.70 -1.00
C ALA A 125 -5.36 3.76 -0.71
N ILE A 126 -5.64 3.97 0.57
CA ILE A 126 -6.53 5.00 1.08
C ILE A 126 -5.96 6.41 0.81
N ASN A 127 -4.69 6.69 1.10
CA ASN A 127 -4.09 8.02 0.82
C ASN A 127 -4.05 8.35 -0.69
N ARG A 128 -3.73 7.39 -1.57
CA ARG A 128 -3.77 7.60 -3.03
C ARG A 128 -5.18 7.86 -3.52
N PHE A 129 -6.18 7.19 -2.96
CA PHE A 129 -7.59 7.47 -3.23
C PHE A 129 -7.96 8.90 -2.83
N TYR A 130 -7.57 9.37 -1.64
CA TYR A 130 -7.86 10.74 -1.22
C TYR A 130 -7.10 11.80 -2.04
N ASN A 131 -5.85 11.57 -2.43
CA ASN A 131 -5.11 12.47 -3.32
C ASN A 131 -5.73 12.50 -4.73
N ALA A 132 -6.16 11.36 -5.25
CA ALA A 132 -6.88 11.28 -6.53
C ALA A 132 -8.24 12.01 -6.45
N LEU A 133 -8.94 11.90 -5.32
CA LEU A 133 -10.20 12.59 -5.06
C LEU A 133 -10.02 14.11 -4.92
N GLU A 134 -8.93 14.56 -4.29
CA GLU A 134 -8.57 15.97 -4.17
C GLU A 134 -8.17 16.59 -5.53
N ASN A 135 -7.51 15.80 -6.39
CA ASN A 135 -7.23 16.21 -7.77
C ASN A 135 -8.48 16.18 -8.66
N PHE A 136 -9.44 15.29 -8.40
CA PHE A 136 -10.75 15.26 -9.08
C PHE A 136 -11.59 16.53 -8.80
N GLN A 137 -11.40 17.15 -7.64
CA GLN A 137 -12.11 18.38 -7.24
C GLN A 137 -11.55 19.65 -7.92
N LYS A 138 -10.41 19.59 -8.60
CA LYS A 138 -9.76 20.74 -9.26
C LYS A 138 -10.20 20.99 -10.71
N GLY A 139 -11.10 20.16 -11.26
CA GLY A 139 -11.65 20.35 -12.61
C GLY A 139 -11.88 19.02 -13.35
N PRO A 140 -12.52 19.05 -14.54
CA PRO A 140 -12.84 17.84 -15.28
C PRO A 140 -11.55 17.12 -15.69
N ILE A 141 -11.38 15.90 -15.18
CA ILE A 141 -10.35 14.98 -15.66
C ILE A 141 -10.70 14.64 -17.11
N THR A 142 -9.88 15.10 -18.05
CA THR A 142 -10.04 14.76 -19.47
C THR A 142 -9.50 13.35 -19.72
N MET A 143 -10.12 12.61 -20.65
CA MET A 143 -9.63 11.30 -21.08
C MET A 143 -8.20 11.38 -21.64
N GLU A 144 -7.75 12.54 -22.12
CA GLU A 144 -6.36 12.79 -22.51
C GLU A 144 -5.38 12.74 -21.33
N TYR A 145 -5.74 13.28 -20.16
CA TYR A 145 -4.91 13.22 -18.94
C TYR A 145 -4.75 11.79 -18.42
N LEU A 146 -5.82 10.98 -18.50
CA LEU A 146 -5.78 9.55 -18.13
C LEU A 146 -5.09 8.69 -19.19
N ALA A 147 -5.18 9.06 -20.46
CA ALA A 147 -4.60 8.29 -21.56
C ALA A 147 -3.08 8.47 -21.69
N SER A 148 -2.53 9.64 -21.35
CA SER A 148 -1.07 9.87 -21.44
C SER A 148 -0.29 9.38 -20.21
N ASP A 149 -0.92 9.29 -19.03
CA ASP A 149 -0.22 8.97 -17.78
C ASP A 149 -0.53 7.60 -17.17
N VAL A 150 -1.63 6.92 -17.51
CA VAL A 150 -2.06 5.71 -16.78
C VAL A 150 -1.79 4.40 -17.53
N LYS A 151 -1.80 4.40 -18.88
CA LYS A 151 -1.66 3.15 -19.65
C LYS A 151 -0.27 2.51 -19.61
N GLU A 152 0.81 3.31 -19.51
CA GLU A 152 2.19 2.78 -19.52
C GLU A 152 2.92 2.90 -18.17
N LYS A 153 2.51 3.83 -17.28
CA LYS A 153 3.28 4.13 -16.05
C LYS A 153 3.02 3.17 -14.89
N PHE A 154 1.89 2.46 -14.91
CA PHE A 154 1.42 1.68 -13.76
C PHE A 154 1.10 0.22 -14.08
N MET A 155 1.62 -0.34 -15.16
CA MET A 155 1.54 -1.78 -15.39
C MET A 155 2.81 -2.43 -14.81
N LEU A 156 2.62 -3.39 -13.90
CA LEU A 156 3.67 -4.37 -13.62
C LEU A 156 3.49 -5.42 -14.69
N TYR A 157 4.50 -5.53 -15.52
CA TYR A 157 4.52 -6.51 -16.57
C TYR A 157 5.05 -7.79 -15.95
N GLU A 158 4.49 -8.91 -16.37
CA GLU A 158 5.25 -10.13 -16.20
C GLU A 158 6.61 -9.87 -16.88
N GLU A 159 7.73 -10.08 -16.19
CA GLU A 159 8.74 -10.84 -16.91
C GLU A 159 7.99 -12.13 -17.22
N THR A 160 7.42 -12.23 -18.42
CA THR A 160 7.43 -13.53 -19.07
C THR A 160 8.86 -13.99 -18.86
N GLU A 161 9.05 -15.09 -18.14
CA GLU A 161 10.26 -15.87 -18.36
C GLU A 161 10.47 -15.86 -19.89
N PRO A 162 11.68 -15.55 -20.39
CA PRO A 162 11.90 -15.31 -21.81
C PRO A 162 11.23 -16.40 -22.65
N GLY A 163 10.04 -16.07 -23.19
CA GLY A 163 9.08 -17.03 -23.72
C GLY A 163 8.67 -18.14 -22.74
N GLU A 164 7.45 -18.66 -22.91
CA GLU A 164 7.40 -20.11 -22.98
C GLU A 164 8.44 -20.49 -24.04
N ALA A 165 9.57 -21.04 -23.59
CA ALA A 165 10.52 -21.60 -24.51
C ALA A 165 9.72 -22.57 -25.39
N GLY A 166 9.81 -22.41 -26.71
CA GLY A 166 9.78 -23.60 -27.54
C GLY A 166 10.71 -24.62 -26.87
N GLU A 167 10.29 -25.88 -26.79
CA GLU A 167 11.02 -26.94 -26.09
C GLU A 167 12.55 -26.76 -26.22
N ASN A 168 13.29 -26.68 -25.11
CA ASN A 168 14.75 -26.61 -25.19
C ASN A 168 15.25 -27.88 -25.87
N LEU A 169 15.71 -27.73 -27.10
CA LEU A 169 16.19 -28.84 -27.90
C LEU A 169 17.59 -29.28 -27.44
N TYR A 170 18.25 -28.50 -26.58
CA TYR A 170 19.45 -28.94 -25.88
C TYR A 170 19.11 -30.00 -24.84
N ASP A 171 19.71 -31.17 -25.00
CA ASP A 171 19.56 -32.32 -24.11
C ASP A 171 20.95 -32.73 -23.59
N PRO A 172 21.27 -32.47 -22.31
CA PRO A 172 22.58 -32.80 -21.75
C PRO A 172 22.90 -34.29 -21.79
N GLN A 173 21.89 -35.18 -21.88
CA GLN A 173 22.09 -36.62 -21.96
C GLN A 173 22.53 -37.08 -23.36
N LYS A 174 22.29 -36.28 -24.40
CA LYS A 174 22.65 -36.58 -25.79
C LYS A 174 23.94 -35.91 -26.25
N VAL A 175 24.63 -35.18 -25.37
CA VAL A 175 25.86 -34.47 -25.71
C VAL A 175 26.97 -35.44 -26.08
N ILE A 176 27.54 -35.25 -27.26
CA ILE A 176 28.75 -35.93 -27.72
C ILE A 176 29.93 -35.01 -27.39
N SER A 177 30.59 -35.29 -26.27
CA SER A 177 31.65 -34.40 -25.79
C SER A 177 32.94 -34.51 -26.62
N GLY A 178 33.60 -33.36 -26.83
CA GLY A 178 34.91 -33.27 -27.46
C GLY A 178 34.92 -33.57 -28.96
N LYS A 179 33.76 -33.46 -29.62
CA LYS A 179 33.58 -33.68 -31.05
C LYS A 179 32.53 -32.74 -31.63
N TYR A 180 32.67 -32.40 -32.91
CA TYR A 180 31.68 -31.64 -33.68
C TYR A 180 31.77 -31.98 -35.17
N TYR A 181 30.73 -31.66 -35.94
CA TYR A 181 30.71 -31.94 -37.38
C TYR A 181 31.51 -30.90 -38.16
N VAL A 182 32.37 -31.37 -39.05
CA VAL A 182 33.14 -30.58 -40.02
C VAL A 182 32.99 -31.22 -41.37
N GLN A 183 32.45 -30.50 -42.34
CA GLN A 183 32.21 -31.00 -43.70
C GLN A 183 31.46 -32.35 -43.68
N GLY A 184 30.48 -32.49 -42.78
CA GLY A 184 29.68 -33.70 -42.62
C GLY A 184 30.29 -34.79 -41.74
N VAL A 185 31.54 -34.66 -41.31
CA VAL A 185 32.26 -35.68 -40.53
C VAL A 185 32.40 -35.26 -39.07
N LEU A 186 31.98 -36.15 -38.15
CA LEU A 186 32.16 -35.94 -36.72
C LEU A 186 33.64 -36.01 -36.35
N THR A 187 34.23 -34.85 -36.08
CA THR A 187 35.67 -34.63 -35.90
C THR A 187 35.99 -34.28 -34.45
N ALA A 188 37.12 -34.75 -33.93
CA ALA A 188 37.54 -34.49 -32.56
C ALA A 188 37.99 -33.03 -32.35
N ASN A 189 37.54 -32.41 -31.27
CA ASN A 189 37.94 -31.08 -30.83
C ASN A 189 37.75 -30.97 -29.31
N ALA A 190 38.82 -30.70 -28.56
CA ALA A 190 38.77 -30.73 -27.10
C ALA A 190 37.86 -29.66 -26.45
N TYR A 191 37.54 -28.59 -27.19
CA TYR A 191 36.90 -27.37 -26.69
C TYR A 191 35.42 -27.24 -27.06
N VAL A 192 34.94 -28.14 -27.92
CA VAL A 192 33.61 -28.07 -28.50
C VAL A 192 32.90 -29.41 -28.28
N ASP A 193 31.65 -29.33 -27.88
CA ASP A 193 30.74 -30.47 -27.82
C ASP A 193 29.66 -30.32 -28.90
N THR A 194 29.01 -31.41 -29.30
CA THR A 194 27.86 -31.36 -30.21
C THR A 194 26.75 -32.29 -29.74
N MET A 195 25.67 -32.33 -30.49
CA MET A 195 24.56 -33.27 -30.32
C MET A 195 24.34 -34.05 -31.62
N PRO A 196 23.59 -35.17 -31.58
CA PRO A 196 23.08 -35.80 -32.80
C PRO A 196 22.33 -34.80 -33.69
N LEU A 197 22.27 -35.09 -34.99
CA LEU A 197 21.59 -34.23 -35.96
C LEU A 197 20.14 -33.95 -35.51
N LEU A 198 19.81 -32.67 -35.39
CA LEU A 198 18.47 -32.20 -35.07
C LEU A 198 17.66 -32.11 -36.36
N ALA A 199 16.46 -32.69 -36.38
CA ALA A 199 15.54 -32.57 -37.51
C ALA A 199 14.95 -31.15 -37.57
N VAL A 200 14.92 -30.57 -38.78
CA VAL A 200 14.41 -29.22 -39.07
C VAL A 200 13.64 -29.19 -40.40
N THR A 201 12.90 -28.12 -40.62
CA THR A 201 12.18 -27.83 -41.87
C THR A 201 12.76 -26.57 -42.49
N GLU A 202 12.70 -26.48 -43.82
CA GLU A 202 12.99 -25.25 -44.55
C GLU A 202 12.17 -24.06 -44.01
N GLY A 203 12.82 -22.92 -43.83
CA GLY A 203 12.22 -21.71 -43.27
C GLY A 203 12.16 -21.69 -41.74
N ASP A 204 12.48 -22.80 -41.06
CA ASP A 204 12.63 -22.77 -39.61
C ASP A 204 13.76 -21.81 -39.23
N ARG A 205 13.61 -21.15 -38.10
CA ARG A 205 14.65 -20.27 -37.54
C ARG A 205 15.18 -20.92 -36.27
N ILE A 206 16.49 -21.01 -36.14
CA ILE A 206 17.16 -21.69 -35.03
C ILE A 206 18.03 -20.71 -34.28
N TYR A 207 17.86 -20.65 -32.96
CA TYR A 207 18.76 -19.94 -32.06
C TYR A 207 19.57 -20.92 -31.23
N ALA A 208 20.85 -20.61 -31.01
CA ALA A 208 21.67 -21.27 -30.00
C ALA A 208 22.53 -20.25 -29.24
N SER A 209 22.74 -20.48 -27.94
CA SER A 209 23.54 -19.60 -27.07
C SER A 209 24.93 -19.27 -27.64
N SER A 210 25.57 -20.25 -28.28
CA SER A 210 26.90 -20.08 -28.88
C SER A 210 26.95 -19.13 -30.10
N PHE A 211 25.82 -18.66 -30.63
CA PHE A 211 25.78 -17.69 -31.73
C PHE A 211 26.10 -16.27 -31.26
N GLN A 212 25.78 -15.95 -30.01
CA GLN A 212 25.96 -14.62 -29.41
C GLN A 212 27.16 -14.56 -28.44
N MET A 213 27.95 -15.62 -28.36
CA MET A 213 29.03 -15.76 -27.37
C MET A 213 30.42 -15.69 -28.02
N GLU A 214 31.36 -15.07 -27.29
CA GLU A 214 32.79 -15.20 -27.52
C GLU A 214 33.37 -16.22 -26.53
N SER A 215 33.84 -17.37 -27.04
CA SER A 215 34.53 -18.37 -26.22
C SER A 215 35.99 -18.00 -26.05
N GLN A 216 36.54 -18.27 -24.86
CA GLN A 216 37.98 -18.14 -24.61
C GLN A 216 38.83 -19.09 -25.47
N TYR A 217 38.21 -20.12 -26.05
CA TYR A 217 38.88 -21.11 -26.91
C TYR A 217 38.82 -20.76 -28.40
N SER A 218 38.10 -19.70 -28.78
CA SER A 218 38.02 -19.28 -30.17
C SER A 218 39.24 -18.47 -30.60
N THR A 219 39.78 -18.77 -31.77
CA THR A 219 40.93 -18.06 -32.37
C THR A 219 40.54 -17.01 -33.41
N VAL A 220 39.24 -16.90 -33.74
CA VAL A 220 38.72 -16.10 -34.86
C VAL A 220 37.57 -15.15 -34.46
N GLY A 221 37.32 -14.94 -33.16
CA GLY A 221 36.20 -14.13 -32.63
C GLY A 221 35.05 -14.99 -32.10
N GLY A 222 33.84 -14.46 -31.96
CA GLY A 222 32.70 -15.23 -31.44
C GLY A 222 31.99 -16.12 -32.47
N GLY A 223 30.93 -16.80 -32.03
CA GLY A 223 30.13 -17.71 -32.84
C GLY A 223 30.68 -19.13 -32.87
N ILE A 224 29.99 -20.02 -33.60
CA ILE A 224 30.41 -21.41 -33.78
C ILE A 224 29.93 -21.97 -35.12
N ARG A 225 30.70 -22.90 -35.70
CA ARG A 225 30.36 -23.52 -37.00
C ARG A 225 29.12 -24.39 -36.85
N VAL A 226 28.16 -24.28 -37.77
CA VAL A 226 26.93 -25.11 -37.81
C VAL A 226 26.92 -25.95 -39.07
N GLY A 227 26.70 -27.27 -38.96
CA GLY A 227 26.59 -28.17 -40.11
C GLY A 227 25.15 -28.30 -40.59
N LEU A 228 24.92 -28.22 -41.91
CA LEU A 228 23.61 -28.39 -42.53
C LEU A 228 23.56 -29.68 -43.35
N PHE A 229 22.46 -30.42 -43.23
CA PHE A 229 22.28 -31.75 -43.81
C PHE A 229 20.90 -31.92 -44.47
N GLN A 230 20.86 -32.79 -45.48
CA GLN A 230 19.64 -33.29 -46.11
C GLN A 230 19.68 -34.82 -46.05
N ASP A 231 18.75 -35.44 -45.34
CA ASP A 231 18.64 -36.91 -45.22
C ASP A 231 19.98 -37.59 -44.84
N ASN A 232 20.66 -37.04 -43.82
CA ASN A 232 21.99 -37.38 -43.32
C ASN A 232 23.16 -37.16 -44.31
N THR A 233 22.91 -36.55 -45.46
CA THR A 233 23.94 -36.12 -46.40
C THR A 233 24.32 -34.67 -46.13
N TRP A 234 25.61 -34.40 -46.02
CA TRP A 234 26.11 -33.04 -45.77
C TRP A 234 25.83 -32.12 -46.97
N VAL A 235 25.29 -30.94 -46.68
CA VAL A 235 24.99 -29.91 -47.68
C VAL A 235 26.09 -28.83 -47.66
N LYS A 236 26.28 -28.18 -46.52
CA LYS A 236 27.33 -27.18 -46.28
C LYS A 236 27.53 -26.94 -44.78
N ASP A 237 28.64 -26.30 -44.43
CA ASP A 237 28.83 -25.71 -43.10
C ASP A 237 28.59 -24.21 -43.17
N LEU A 238 27.92 -23.65 -42.17
CA LEU A 238 27.97 -22.22 -41.85
C LEU A 238 29.22 -21.97 -40.99
N SER A 239 30.10 -21.08 -41.43
CA SER A 239 31.29 -20.71 -40.65
C SER A 239 30.91 -19.98 -39.36
N ALA A 240 31.80 -19.97 -38.37
CA ALA A 240 31.56 -19.25 -37.11
C ALA A 240 31.27 -17.76 -37.34
N ALA A 241 31.96 -17.13 -38.30
CA ALA A 241 31.74 -15.74 -38.67
C ALA A 241 30.37 -15.49 -39.33
N GLU A 242 29.81 -16.48 -40.03
CA GLU A 242 28.46 -16.38 -40.63
C GLU A 242 27.34 -16.51 -39.60
N VAL A 243 27.65 -17.04 -38.42
CA VAL A 243 26.68 -17.31 -37.34
C VAL A 243 26.84 -16.29 -36.20
N TYR A 244 28.04 -15.76 -35.99
CA TYR A 244 28.33 -14.85 -34.89
C TYR A 244 27.45 -13.60 -34.91
N GLY A 245 26.89 -13.25 -33.75
CA GLY A 245 26.06 -12.08 -33.55
C GLY A 245 24.65 -12.18 -34.14
N LYS A 246 24.27 -13.35 -34.69
CA LYS A 246 22.92 -13.58 -35.21
C LYS A 246 21.97 -14.05 -34.11
N ASP A 247 20.79 -13.44 -34.09
CA ASP A 247 19.68 -13.88 -33.23
C ASP A 247 19.13 -15.25 -33.66
N TYR A 248 19.31 -15.64 -34.92
CA TYR A 248 19.00 -16.96 -35.42
C TYR A 248 19.68 -17.24 -36.76
N ILE A 249 19.71 -18.50 -37.14
CA ILE A 249 19.94 -18.93 -38.52
C ILE A 249 18.61 -19.39 -39.11
N GLU A 250 18.30 -19.00 -40.34
CA GLU A 250 17.14 -19.52 -41.07
C GLU A 250 17.58 -20.74 -41.88
N ILE A 251 16.80 -21.83 -41.80
CA ILE A 251 17.09 -23.08 -42.48
C ILE A 251 16.82 -22.91 -43.97
N PRO A 252 17.84 -23.04 -44.83
CA PRO A 252 17.69 -22.81 -46.26
C PRO A 252 16.98 -23.99 -46.96
N GLU A 253 16.50 -23.74 -48.18
CA GLU A 253 15.95 -24.77 -49.06
C GLU A 253 16.91 -25.97 -49.20
N GLY A 254 16.34 -27.18 -49.17
CA GLY A 254 17.10 -28.41 -49.28
C GLY A 254 17.84 -28.84 -48.01
N VAL A 255 17.53 -28.28 -46.83
CA VAL A 255 18.07 -28.72 -45.53
C VAL A 255 16.92 -29.22 -44.64
N ASN A 256 17.07 -30.41 -44.07
CA ASN A 256 16.11 -30.98 -43.11
C ASN A 256 16.74 -31.47 -41.80
N GLN A 257 18.06 -31.28 -41.65
CA GLN A 257 18.79 -31.64 -40.44
C GLN A 257 19.94 -30.66 -40.19
N ILE A 258 20.24 -30.37 -38.92
CA ILE A 258 21.39 -29.53 -38.53
C ILE A 258 22.22 -30.13 -37.40
N ALA A 259 23.51 -29.80 -37.39
CA ALA A 259 24.42 -30.04 -36.28
C ALA A 259 24.82 -28.71 -35.64
N VAL A 260 24.35 -28.46 -34.41
CA VAL A 260 24.67 -27.25 -33.65
C VAL A 260 25.63 -27.61 -32.51
N PRO A 261 26.91 -27.22 -32.59
CA PRO A 261 27.85 -27.41 -31.51
C PRO A 261 27.76 -26.33 -30.42
N TYR A 262 28.35 -26.62 -29.27
CA TYR A 262 28.49 -25.71 -28.12
C TYR A 262 29.94 -25.65 -27.67
N TRP A 263 30.38 -24.47 -27.25
CA TRP A 263 31.65 -24.33 -26.56
C TRP A 263 31.59 -24.94 -25.15
N LYS A 264 32.73 -25.44 -24.65
CA LYS A 264 32.82 -25.99 -23.29
C LYS A 264 32.65 -24.96 -22.18
N ASP A 265 32.95 -23.70 -22.46
CA ASP A 265 32.76 -22.58 -21.55
C ASP A 265 31.40 -21.87 -21.72
N ASP A 266 30.53 -22.36 -22.61
CA ASP A 266 29.13 -21.93 -22.63
C ASP A 266 28.41 -22.53 -21.42
N VAL A 267 28.19 -21.72 -20.38
CA VAL A 267 27.46 -22.12 -19.16
C VAL A 267 25.94 -22.03 -19.33
N SER A 268 25.48 -21.48 -20.45
CA SER A 268 24.09 -21.17 -20.76
C SER A 268 23.55 -21.98 -21.95
N ARG A 269 24.07 -23.20 -22.16
CA ARG A 269 23.78 -24.05 -23.33
C ARG A 269 22.28 -24.17 -23.58
N THR A 270 21.85 -23.54 -24.66
CA THR A 270 20.45 -23.46 -25.04
C THR A 270 20.28 -23.54 -26.55
N LEU A 271 19.20 -24.17 -27.00
CA LEU A 271 18.84 -24.32 -28.42
C LEU A 271 17.33 -24.37 -28.57
N TYR A 272 16.80 -23.49 -29.42
CA TYR A 272 15.35 -23.32 -29.60
C TYR A 272 14.99 -23.00 -31.05
N TRP A 273 13.74 -23.28 -31.40
CA TRP A 273 13.09 -22.66 -32.56
C TRP A 273 12.87 -21.17 -32.28
N TYR A 274 13.47 -20.32 -33.08
CA TYR A 274 13.32 -18.87 -33.00
C TYR A 274 12.01 -18.44 -33.66
N THR A 275 11.20 -17.68 -32.93
CA THR A 275 9.99 -17.05 -33.46
C THR A 275 10.12 -15.53 -33.37
N GLU A 276 9.50 -14.81 -34.30
CA GLU A 276 9.66 -13.37 -34.53
C GLU A 276 9.30 -12.48 -33.31
N SER A 277 8.78 -13.05 -32.24
CA SER A 277 8.57 -12.40 -30.94
C SER A 277 9.85 -12.17 -30.12
N GLN A 278 11.05 -12.48 -30.65
CA GLN A 278 12.33 -12.38 -29.92
C GLN A 278 13.31 -11.29 -30.41
N THR A 279 12.88 -10.25 -31.14
CA THR A 279 13.73 -9.09 -31.45
C THR A 279 13.49 -7.89 -30.49
N THR A 280 14.53 -7.61 -29.69
CA THR A 280 15.05 -6.30 -29.21
C THR A 280 14.13 -5.07 -29.04
N THR A 281 12.86 -5.28 -28.73
CA THR A 281 12.00 -4.27 -28.09
C THR A 281 12.02 -4.57 -26.58
N PRO A 282 12.03 -3.57 -25.67
CA PRO A 282 11.75 -3.85 -24.24
C PRO A 282 10.55 -4.79 -24.18
N PRO A 283 10.59 -5.82 -23.30
CA PRO A 283 9.80 -7.05 -23.40
C PRO A 283 8.40 -6.71 -23.88
N SER A 284 7.85 -7.43 -24.87
CA SER A 284 6.45 -7.20 -25.22
C SER A 284 5.64 -7.45 -23.97
N GLN A 285 5.26 -6.34 -23.39
CA GLN A 285 4.69 -6.19 -22.08
C GLN A 285 3.25 -6.65 -22.23
N THR A 286 3.03 -7.96 -22.32
CA THR A 286 1.66 -8.48 -22.28
C THR A 286 1.16 -8.05 -20.92
N PRO A 287 0.14 -7.17 -20.87
CA PRO A 287 -0.52 -6.89 -19.61
C PRO A 287 -0.94 -8.23 -19.05
N MET A 288 -0.44 -8.62 -17.87
CA MET A 288 -1.25 -9.52 -17.08
C MET A 288 -2.64 -8.88 -17.05
N LYS A 289 -3.69 -9.64 -17.39
CA LYS A 289 -5.06 -9.32 -16.96
C LYS A 289 -5.10 -9.45 -15.42
N GLY A 290 -4.33 -8.60 -14.76
CA GLY A 290 -4.54 -8.14 -13.42
C GLY A 290 -5.35 -6.86 -13.54
N THR A 291 -6.19 -6.63 -12.54
CA THR A 291 -7.02 -5.46 -12.37
C THR A 291 -6.19 -4.22 -12.72
N SER A 292 -6.43 -3.60 -13.89
CA SER A 292 -5.73 -2.40 -14.32
C SER A 292 -5.84 -1.32 -13.24
N ALA A 293 -4.96 -0.32 -13.19
CA ALA A 293 -5.14 0.79 -12.24
C ALA A 293 -6.55 1.42 -12.34
N ILE A 294 -7.15 1.36 -13.53
CA ILE A 294 -8.54 1.73 -13.79
C ILE A 294 -9.50 0.76 -13.11
N GLU A 295 -9.35 -0.56 -13.27
CA GLU A 295 -10.22 -1.55 -12.62
C GLU A 295 -10.02 -1.57 -11.10
N ILE A 296 -8.82 -1.33 -10.56
CA ILE A 296 -8.57 -1.21 -9.10
C ILE A 296 -9.24 0.06 -8.61
N ALA A 297 -9.11 1.17 -9.35
CA ALA A 297 -9.84 2.39 -9.05
C ALA A 297 -11.35 2.19 -9.19
N LEU A 298 -11.82 1.36 -10.12
CA LEU A 298 -13.24 1.05 -10.32
C LEU A 298 -13.77 0.16 -9.19
N GLU A 299 -13.02 -0.85 -8.76
CA GLU A 299 -13.35 -1.74 -7.64
C GLU A 299 -13.29 -0.98 -6.31
N ALA A 300 -12.26 -0.16 -6.09
CA ALA A 300 -12.17 0.72 -4.92
C ALA A 300 -13.29 1.76 -4.94
N LYS A 301 -13.59 2.34 -6.10
CA LYS A 301 -14.74 3.23 -6.28
C LYS A 301 -16.04 2.49 -5.99
N GLN A 302 -16.21 1.26 -6.47
CA GLN A 302 -17.40 0.46 -6.22
C GLN A 302 -17.54 0.10 -4.74
N GLN A 303 -16.44 -0.23 -4.05
CA GLN A 303 -16.43 -0.45 -2.61
C GLN A 303 -16.78 0.82 -1.84
N VAL A 304 -16.20 1.97 -2.22
CA VAL A 304 -16.56 3.26 -1.63
C VAL A 304 -18.01 3.61 -1.94
N ASP A 305 -18.50 3.39 -3.15
CA ASP A 305 -19.90 3.61 -3.50
C ASP A 305 -20.82 2.69 -2.67
N ASN A 306 -20.41 1.45 -2.40
CA ASN A 306 -21.14 0.51 -1.55
C ASN A 306 -21.12 0.94 -0.06
N ILE A 307 -19.98 1.42 0.45
CA ILE A 307 -19.85 1.96 1.81
C ILE A 307 -20.66 3.25 1.94
N THR A 308 -20.53 4.18 1.00
CA THR A 308 -21.34 5.40 0.95
C THR A 308 -22.82 5.07 0.80
N ALA A 309 -23.20 4.03 0.04
CA ALA A 309 -24.57 3.56 -0.02
C ALA A 309 -25.06 2.96 1.30
N SER A 310 -24.21 2.24 2.05
CA SER A 310 -24.57 1.69 3.36
C SER A 310 -24.69 2.76 4.45
N LEU A 311 -23.95 3.86 4.32
CA LEU A 311 -24.02 5.04 5.18
C LEU A 311 -25.21 5.96 4.82
N ARG A 312 -25.73 5.89 3.59
CA ARG A 312 -26.80 6.80 3.15
C ARG A 312 -28.05 6.68 4.05
N GLY A 313 -28.54 7.82 4.51
CA GLY A 313 -29.70 7.91 5.41
C GLY A 313 -29.41 7.58 6.87
N LYS A 314 -28.20 7.12 7.20
CA LYS A 314 -27.80 6.86 8.59
C LYS A 314 -27.78 8.14 9.40
N ARG A 315 -28.32 8.09 10.61
CA ARG A 315 -28.38 9.23 11.53
C ARG A 315 -27.11 9.31 12.35
N VAL A 316 -26.46 10.47 12.34
CA VAL A 316 -25.20 10.68 13.06
C VAL A 316 -25.37 11.80 14.08
N SER A 317 -25.23 11.45 15.36
CA SER A 317 -25.13 12.43 16.44
C SER A 317 -23.66 12.72 16.74
N VAL A 318 -23.35 13.96 17.10
CA VAL A 318 -21.99 14.41 17.44
C VAL A 318 -22.00 14.81 18.90
N LEU A 319 -21.03 14.34 19.67
CA LEU A 319 -20.83 14.74 21.06
C LEU A 319 -19.43 15.37 21.16
N GLY A 320 -19.35 16.68 21.40
CA GLY A 320 -18.06 17.35 21.27
C GLY A 320 -17.88 18.71 21.94
N ASP A 321 -16.75 19.33 21.61
CA ASP A 321 -16.33 20.65 22.09
C ASP A 321 -16.44 21.75 21.00
N SER A 322 -15.67 22.83 21.14
CA SER A 322 -15.68 23.98 20.23
C SER A 322 -15.41 23.62 18.77
N ILE A 323 -14.57 22.62 18.50
CA ILE A 323 -14.21 22.20 17.14
C ILE A 323 -15.43 21.71 16.36
N SER A 324 -16.42 21.17 17.07
CA SER A 324 -17.62 20.56 16.48
C SER A 324 -18.85 21.47 16.52
N THR A 325 -18.74 22.69 17.07
CA THR A 325 -19.89 23.61 17.15
C THR A 325 -20.20 24.32 15.83
N PHE A 326 -21.46 24.72 15.64
CA PHE A 326 -21.84 25.81 14.74
C PHE A 326 -23.17 26.38 15.23
N ALA A 327 -23.27 27.71 15.39
CA ALA A 327 -24.48 28.35 15.90
C ALA A 327 -25.70 28.05 15.00
N GLY A 328 -26.80 27.63 15.62
CA GLY A 328 -28.01 27.18 14.90
C GLY A 328 -28.05 25.69 14.55
N TYR A 329 -26.94 24.96 14.77
CA TYR A 329 -26.86 23.50 14.54
C TYR A 329 -26.53 22.70 15.81
N ILE A 330 -26.45 23.36 16.96
CA ILE A 330 -26.27 22.76 18.29
C ILE A 330 -27.49 23.10 19.17
N PRO A 331 -27.75 22.36 20.28
CA PRO A 331 -28.84 22.67 21.19
C PRO A 331 -28.87 24.14 21.64
N ALA A 332 -30.06 24.70 21.77
CA ALA A 332 -30.23 26.08 22.21
C ALA A 332 -29.65 26.27 23.62
N GLY A 333 -28.83 27.29 23.80
CA GLY A 333 -28.12 27.57 25.06
C GLY A 333 -26.68 27.04 25.09
N ASN A 334 -26.32 26.09 24.22
CA ASN A 334 -24.93 25.62 24.11
C ASN A 334 -24.05 26.72 23.50
N ARG A 335 -22.86 26.90 24.06
CA ARG A 335 -21.91 27.90 23.54
C ARG A 335 -21.35 27.45 22.19
N ALA A 336 -21.48 28.28 21.17
CA ALA A 336 -20.88 28.03 19.86
C ALA A 336 -19.52 28.74 19.73
N ARG A 337 -18.58 28.10 19.01
CA ARG A 337 -17.36 28.74 18.50
C ARG A 337 -17.61 29.36 17.14
N TYR A 338 -18.21 28.60 16.23
CA TYR A 338 -18.49 29.01 14.85
C TYR A 338 -19.95 29.50 14.71
N PRO A 339 -20.24 30.42 13.78
CA PRO A 339 -19.35 31.00 12.78
C PRO A 339 -18.37 32.05 13.34
N GLN A 340 -17.17 32.14 12.75
CA GLN A 340 -16.21 33.21 12.98
C GLN A 340 -15.53 33.65 11.68
N SER A 341 -15.46 34.96 11.45
CA SER A 341 -14.92 35.55 10.21
C SER A 341 -13.49 35.15 9.89
N ASN A 342 -12.64 34.95 10.91
CA ASN A 342 -11.24 34.56 10.76
C ASN A 342 -10.99 33.04 10.79
N LEU A 343 -12.03 32.22 10.96
CA LEU A 343 -11.90 30.75 11.01
C LEU A 343 -12.81 30.07 9.99
N LEU A 344 -14.12 30.20 10.15
CA LEU A 344 -15.14 29.48 9.40
C LEU A 344 -16.50 30.16 9.56
N THR A 345 -17.12 30.61 8.48
CA THR A 345 -18.44 31.30 8.52
C THR A 345 -19.59 30.47 7.95
N ASP A 346 -19.29 29.36 7.31
CA ASP A 346 -20.26 28.50 6.63
C ASP A 346 -20.28 27.12 7.27
N VAL A 347 -21.48 26.65 7.64
CA VAL A 347 -21.71 25.38 8.32
C VAL A 347 -21.33 24.19 7.44
N ASP A 348 -21.54 24.30 6.13
CA ASP A 348 -21.24 23.22 5.17
C ASP A 348 -19.74 22.97 5.07
N LEU A 349 -18.91 23.87 5.61
CA LEU A 349 -17.47 23.71 5.68
C LEU A 349 -16.99 23.03 6.98
N THR A 350 -17.86 22.76 7.96
CA THR A 350 -17.50 22.03 9.19
C THR A 350 -17.18 20.57 8.93
N TRP A 351 -16.29 19.96 9.72
CA TRP A 351 -15.85 18.58 9.50
C TRP A 351 -17.02 17.59 9.52
N TRP A 352 -17.96 17.77 10.45
CA TRP A 352 -19.11 16.88 10.60
C TRP A 352 -20.12 17.10 9.48
N LYS A 353 -20.43 18.34 9.07
CA LYS A 353 -21.40 18.57 7.98
C LYS A 353 -20.87 18.04 6.64
N ARG A 354 -19.58 18.26 6.35
CA ARG A 354 -18.90 17.66 5.19
C ARG A 354 -19.00 16.13 5.20
N LEU A 355 -18.77 15.51 6.36
CA LEU A 355 -18.85 14.06 6.53
C LEU A 355 -20.27 13.55 6.23
N LEU A 356 -21.29 14.26 6.71
CA LEU A 356 -22.69 13.90 6.46
C LEU A 356 -23.05 14.02 4.99
N ASP A 357 -22.80 15.18 4.40
CA ASP A 357 -23.20 15.48 3.03
C ASP A 357 -22.49 14.55 2.03
N LYS A 358 -21.19 14.30 2.22
CA LYS A 358 -20.40 13.43 1.35
C LYS A 358 -20.89 11.99 1.33
N ASN A 359 -21.48 11.52 2.43
CA ASN A 359 -21.95 10.14 2.57
C ASN A 359 -23.48 10.02 2.51
N GLY A 360 -24.20 11.11 2.26
CA GLY A 360 -25.67 11.13 2.28
C GLY A 360 -26.28 10.76 3.63
N MET A 361 -25.57 11.00 4.73
CA MET A 361 -26.04 10.78 6.10
C MET A 361 -26.93 11.94 6.57
N VAL A 362 -27.70 11.71 7.62
CA VAL A 362 -28.60 12.71 8.21
C VAL A 362 -28.07 13.14 9.58
N LEU A 363 -28.12 14.43 9.86
CA LEU A 363 -27.73 14.96 11.16
C LEU A 363 -28.72 14.49 12.25
N GLY A 364 -28.19 13.84 13.28
CA GLY A 364 -28.83 13.60 14.56
C GLY A 364 -28.78 14.86 15.43
N ILE A 365 -28.42 14.73 16.70
CA ILE A 365 -28.15 15.88 17.56
C ILE A 365 -26.64 16.13 17.57
N ASN A 366 -26.21 17.34 17.20
CA ASN A 366 -24.85 17.81 17.44
C ASN A 366 -24.78 18.44 18.84
N GLU A 367 -24.62 17.57 19.84
CA GLU A 367 -24.36 17.99 21.20
C GLU A 367 -22.90 18.42 21.38
N SER A 368 -22.58 19.59 20.84
CA SER A 368 -21.29 20.25 21.05
C SER A 368 -21.40 21.50 21.91
N TRP A 369 -20.41 21.71 22.78
CA TRP A 369 -20.33 22.89 23.64
C TRP A 369 -18.92 23.48 23.63
N ALA A 370 -18.77 24.72 23.18
CA ALA A 370 -17.45 25.33 23.06
C ALA A 370 -16.75 25.45 24.42
N GLY A 371 -15.53 24.92 24.54
CA GLY A 371 -14.72 24.94 25.76
C GLY A 371 -15.12 23.94 26.84
N SER A 372 -16.05 23.00 26.54
CA SER A 372 -16.35 21.89 27.44
C SER A 372 -15.16 20.94 27.58
N LEU A 373 -14.91 20.51 28.80
CA LEU A 373 -14.04 19.37 29.07
C LEU A 373 -14.84 18.07 28.94
N VAL A 374 -14.17 16.93 28.89
CA VAL A 374 -14.80 15.62 29.14
C VAL A 374 -15.12 15.48 30.63
N SER A 375 -14.13 15.84 31.45
CA SER A 375 -14.18 15.82 32.90
C SER A 375 -14.97 16.97 33.53
N TRP A 376 -15.31 16.76 34.80
CA TRP A 376 -15.94 17.75 35.65
C TRP A 376 -15.58 17.50 37.11
N ASP A 377 -14.84 18.45 37.69
CA ASP A 377 -14.38 18.42 39.08
C ASP A 377 -15.39 19.05 40.07
N GLY A 378 -16.56 19.48 39.58
CA GLY A 378 -17.57 20.15 40.39
C GLY A 378 -17.40 21.66 40.53
N SER A 379 -16.39 22.28 39.91
CA SER A 379 -16.11 23.72 40.03
C SER A 379 -16.92 24.57 39.05
N GLU A 380 -17.82 25.43 39.57
CA GLU A 380 -18.54 26.38 38.71
C GLU A 380 -17.59 27.43 38.12
N GLY A 381 -17.65 27.62 36.80
CA GLY A 381 -16.91 28.66 36.08
C GLY A 381 -17.80 29.88 35.78
N THR A 382 -17.41 30.69 34.80
CA THR A 382 -18.26 31.80 34.29
C THR A 382 -19.55 31.32 33.62
N ASP A 383 -19.57 30.07 33.14
CA ASP A 383 -20.74 29.37 32.61
C ASP A 383 -21.27 28.40 33.68
N ILE A 384 -22.54 28.53 34.04
CA ILE A 384 -23.20 27.85 35.18
C ILE A 384 -23.72 26.48 34.76
N GLY A 385 -23.46 25.44 35.55
CA GLY A 385 -24.14 24.13 35.45
C GLY A 385 -23.21 22.91 35.26
N ALA A 386 -23.51 21.85 36.02
CA ALA A 386 -22.81 20.56 35.98
C ALA A 386 -22.99 19.80 34.66
N ASP A 387 -23.90 20.22 33.77
CA ASP A 387 -24.16 19.52 32.52
C ASP A 387 -23.30 19.98 31.35
N LYS A 388 -22.37 20.93 31.51
CA LYS A 388 -21.54 21.43 30.39
C LYS A 388 -20.46 20.44 29.91
N HIS A 389 -20.05 19.48 30.73
CA HIS A 389 -18.97 18.56 30.37
C HIS A 389 -19.48 17.46 29.42
N ILE A 390 -18.60 16.89 28.61
CA ILE A 390 -18.99 15.94 27.56
C ILE A 390 -19.50 14.62 28.16
N ALA A 391 -18.96 14.20 29.32
CA ALA A 391 -19.46 13.02 30.00
C ALA A 391 -20.87 13.20 30.62
N SER A 392 -21.51 14.37 30.55
CA SER A 392 -22.80 14.64 31.22
C SER A 392 -23.86 13.60 30.85
N SER A 393 -24.54 13.07 31.87
CA SER A 393 -25.66 12.15 31.67
C SER A 393 -26.79 12.79 30.87
N THR A 394 -27.11 14.06 31.14
CA THR A 394 -28.16 14.81 30.46
C THR A 394 -27.81 15.05 28.99
N ARG A 395 -26.61 15.55 28.69
CA ARG A 395 -26.16 15.79 27.31
C ARG A 395 -26.14 14.51 26.49
N ILE A 396 -25.65 13.42 27.07
CA ILE A 396 -25.61 12.13 26.38
C ILE A 396 -27.03 11.64 26.09
N GLN A 397 -27.98 11.75 27.01
CA GLN A 397 -29.39 11.35 26.78
C GLN A 397 -30.07 12.13 25.66
N HIS A 398 -29.68 13.39 25.44
CA HIS A 398 -30.25 14.22 24.36
C HIS A 398 -29.81 13.76 22.96
N LEU A 399 -28.78 12.91 22.80
CA LEU A 399 -28.26 12.51 21.48
C LEU A 399 -29.31 11.81 20.60
N GLY A 400 -30.39 11.30 21.19
CA GLY A 400 -31.48 10.62 20.51
C GLY A 400 -32.79 11.41 20.40
N ASP A 401 -32.83 12.67 20.83
CA ASP A 401 -34.08 13.46 20.95
C ASP A 401 -34.77 13.70 19.60
N ASN A 402 -33.99 13.74 18.51
CA ASN A 402 -34.53 13.85 17.15
C ASN A 402 -34.56 12.51 16.39
N GLY A 403 -34.45 11.40 17.10
CA GLY A 403 -34.37 10.04 16.56
C GLY A 403 -33.09 9.34 17.00
N GLN A 404 -33.18 8.02 17.18
CA GLN A 404 -32.03 7.21 17.62
C GLN A 404 -30.88 7.28 16.60
N PRO A 405 -29.65 7.62 17.02
CA PRO A 405 -28.50 7.65 16.12
C PRO A 405 -28.08 6.25 15.69
N ASP A 406 -27.67 6.11 14.44
CA ASP A 406 -26.91 4.96 13.94
C ASP A 406 -25.42 5.09 14.29
N TYR A 407 -24.90 6.32 14.34
CA TYR A 407 -23.52 6.63 14.72
C TYR A 407 -23.46 7.75 15.75
N ILE A 408 -22.54 7.62 16.71
CA ILE A 408 -22.20 8.70 17.65
C ILE A 408 -20.71 8.99 17.52
N LEU A 409 -20.39 10.21 17.08
CA LEU A 409 -19.01 10.66 16.92
C LEU A 409 -18.64 11.51 18.13
N VAL A 410 -17.70 11.02 18.94
CA VAL A 410 -17.23 11.70 20.15
C VAL A 410 -15.93 12.42 19.83
N PHE A 411 -15.94 13.76 19.87
CA PHE A 411 -14.75 14.56 19.64
C PHE A 411 -14.54 15.58 20.75
N GLY A 412 -13.77 15.19 21.76
CA GLY A 412 -13.48 15.98 22.94
C GLY A 412 -12.19 15.53 23.64
N GLY A 413 -11.73 16.34 24.58
CA GLY A 413 -10.48 16.12 25.33
C GLY A 413 -9.44 17.20 25.08
N THR A 414 -9.56 18.00 24.00
CA THR A 414 -8.65 19.12 23.71
C THR A 414 -8.54 20.09 24.89
N ASN A 415 -9.67 20.41 25.52
CA ASN A 415 -9.71 21.31 26.67
C ASN A 415 -9.15 20.67 27.95
N ASP A 416 -9.32 19.35 28.14
CA ASP A 416 -8.74 18.61 29.26
C ASP A 416 -7.22 18.61 29.19
N VAL A 417 -6.65 18.39 27.99
CA VAL A 417 -5.21 18.49 27.75
C VAL A 417 -4.70 19.91 28.02
N SER A 418 -5.37 20.92 27.45
CA SER A 418 -4.99 22.33 27.61
C SER A 418 -5.02 22.77 29.08
N ARG A 419 -6.04 22.35 29.83
CA ARG A 419 -6.20 22.67 31.26
C ARG A 419 -5.40 21.75 32.19
N LYS A 420 -4.70 20.75 31.65
CA LYS A 420 -3.91 19.77 32.41
C LYS A 420 -4.74 19.09 33.51
N VAL A 421 -5.96 18.69 33.16
CA VAL A 421 -6.86 17.94 34.05
C VAL A 421 -6.15 16.70 34.57
N GLU A 422 -6.35 16.35 35.84
CA GLU A 422 -5.79 15.11 36.39
C GLU A 422 -6.19 13.90 35.53
N LEU A 423 -5.20 13.12 35.08
CA LEU A 423 -5.44 11.99 34.17
C LEU A 423 -6.32 10.91 34.82
N GLY A 424 -6.19 10.69 36.13
CA GLY A 424 -6.84 9.59 36.81
C GLY A 424 -6.16 8.25 36.57
N THR A 425 -6.86 7.17 36.89
CA THR A 425 -6.37 5.79 36.72
C THR A 425 -7.43 4.97 36.01
N PHE A 426 -7.00 4.17 35.04
CA PHE A 426 -7.85 3.22 34.35
C PHE A 426 -8.48 2.20 35.32
N SER A 427 -9.73 1.78 35.05
CA SER A 427 -10.42 0.77 35.85
C SER A 427 -10.85 -0.44 35.01
N TYR A 428 -10.60 -1.64 35.54
CA TYR A 428 -11.06 -2.91 34.96
C TYR A 428 -12.43 -3.36 35.51
N ASP A 429 -13.11 -2.52 36.32
CA ASP A 429 -14.37 -2.89 36.95
C ASP A 429 -15.45 -3.19 35.91
N ASP A 430 -16.13 -4.32 36.06
CA ASP A 430 -17.18 -4.76 35.16
C ASP A 430 -18.41 -3.81 35.19
N PRO A 431 -18.64 -3.03 34.12
CA PRO A 431 -19.68 -2.02 34.07
C PRO A 431 -21.09 -2.62 33.97
N THR A 432 -21.22 -3.93 33.63
CA THR A 432 -22.52 -4.60 33.50
C THR A 432 -23.25 -4.76 34.83
N LYS A 433 -22.53 -4.60 35.95
CA LYS A 433 -23.06 -4.68 37.32
C LYS A 433 -23.67 -3.37 37.80
N LEU A 434 -23.50 -2.28 37.05
CA LEU A 434 -24.01 -0.97 37.42
C LEU A 434 -25.51 -0.84 37.12
N THR A 435 -26.26 -0.28 38.08
CA THR A 435 -27.65 0.13 37.87
C THR A 435 -27.72 1.45 37.10
N ASP A 436 -28.86 1.76 36.47
CA ASP A 436 -29.03 3.03 35.74
C ASP A 436 -28.83 4.26 36.63
N VAL A 437 -29.20 4.17 37.91
CA VAL A 437 -28.95 5.24 38.91
C VAL A 437 -27.45 5.41 39.16
N GLN A 438 -26.70 4.32 39.26
CA GLN A 438 -25.24 4.40 39.41
C GLN A 438 -24.58 4.96 38.14
N ILE A 439 -24.99 4.50 36.95
CA ILE A 439 -24.47 4.99 35.67
C ILE A 439 -24.70 6.50 35.52
N LYS A 440 -25.88 6.99 35.91
CA LYS A 440 -26.18 8.43 35.87
C LYS A 440 -25.22 9.23 36.76
N ASN A 441 -24.84 8.69 37.91
CA ASN A 441 -24.04 9.39 38.94
C ASN A 441 -22.57 8.96 38.99
N LEU A 442 -22.04 8.26 37.97
CA LEU A 442 -20.62 7.92 37.89
C LEU A 442 -19.75 9.17 38.02
N LEU A 443 -18.65 9.01 38.74
CA LEU A 443 -17.63 10.04 38.92
C LEU A 443 -17.07 10.47 37.56
N VAL A 444 -16.77 11.75 37.44
CA VAL A 444 -16.21 12.37 36.23
C VAL A 444 -15.09 13.37 36.55
N ALA A 445 -14.51 13.27 37.76
CA ALA A 445 -13.56 14.27 38.27
C ALA A 445 -12.21 14.25 37.54
N THR A 446 -11.69 13.05 37.26
CA THR A 446 -10.47 12.88 36.46
C THR A 446 -10.80 12.61 35.00
N PHE A 447 -9.81 12.71 34.13
CA PHE A 447 -9.99 12.45 32.70
C PHE A 447 -10.40 10.99 32.43
N ALA A 448 -9.74 10.02 33.07
CA ALA A 448 -10.06 8.60 32.97
C ALA A 448 -11.47 8.29 33.49
N ASP A 449 -11.84 8.81 34.67
CA ASP A 449 -13.19 8.62 35.24
C ASP A 449 -14.26 9.13 34.26
N ALA A 450 -14.04 10.32 33.70
CA ALA A 450 -14.98 10.96 32.80
C ALA A 450 -15.13 10.22 31.47
N TYR A 451 -14.00 9.79 30.87
CA TYR A 451 -14.03 9.06 29.61
C TYR A 451 -14.72 7.70 29.78
N ARG A 452 -14.41 6.99 30.87
CA ARG A 452 -15.08 5.74 31.25
C ARG A 452 -16.58 5.93 31.43
N ALA A 453 -16.98 6.91 32.23
CA ALA A 453 -18.40 7.19 32.49
C ALA A 453 -19.15 7.56 31.21
N MET A 454 -18.53 8.34 30.33
CA MET A 454 -19.07 8.69 29.02
C MET A 454 -19.31 7.43 28.16
N LEU A 455 -18.32 6.54 28.03
CA LEU A 455 -18.45 5.31 27.24
C LEU A 455 -19.53 4.37 27.81
N ILE A 456 -19.58 4.19 29.13
CA ILE A 456 -20.63 3.39 29.78
C ILE A 456 -22.02 3.94 29.44
N ARG A 457 -22.21 5.26 29.57
CA ARG A 457 -23.48 5.94 29.28
C ARG A 457 -23.87 5.79 27.81
N LEU A 458 -22.94 6.02 26.88
CA LEU A 458 -23.16 5.89 25.44
C LEU A 458 -23.56 4.47 25.05
N LEU A 459 -22.79 3.46 25.46
CA LEU A 459 -23.01 2.06 25.09
C LEU A 459 -24.27 1.49 25.75
N LYS A 460 -24.60 1.93 26.97
CA LYS A 460 -25.82 1.52 27.67
C LYS A 460 -27.08 2.11 27.05
N TRP A 461 -27.08 3.41 26.74
CA TRP A 461 -28.28 4.13 26.30
C TRP A 461 -28.48 4.09 24.79
N TYR A 462 -27.42 3.86 24.02
CA TYR A 462 -27.46 3.73 22.56
C TYR A 462 -26.84 2.40 22.09
N PRO A 463 -27.36 1.24 22.53
CA PRO A 463 -26.74 -0.07 22.27
C PRO A 463 -26.73 -0.49 20.79
N LYS A 464 -27.44 0.23 19.92
CA LYS A 464 -27.47 0.01 18.47
C LYS A 464 -26.60 0.99 17.70
N ALA A 465 -26.09 2.04 18.35
CA ALA A 465 -25.28 3.05 17.69
C ALA A 465 -23.82 2.58 17.61
N HIS A 466 -23.18 2.85 16.48
CA HIS A 466 -21.74 2.73 16.34
C HIS A 466 -21.07 3.97 16.95
N VAL A 467 -20.51 3.81 18.15
CA VAL A 467 -19.75 4.86 18.83
C VAL A 467 -18.33 4.89 18.28
N ILE A 468 -17.81 6.08 17.96
CA ILE A 468 -16.44 6.28 17.49
C ILE A 468 -15.84 7.46 18.24
N CYS A 469 -14.69 7.23 18.87
CA CYS A 469 -13.95 8.27 19.60
C CYS A 469 -12.86 8.88 18.72
N ILE A 470 -12.78 10.21 18.72
CA ILE A 470 -11.86 10.99 17.89
C ILE A 470 -10.84 11.64 18.82
N LEU A 471 -9.55 11.32 18.64
CA LEU A 471 -8.48 11.83 19.48
C LEU A 471 -8.26 13.33 19.26
N PRO A 472 -7.92 14.09 20.32
CA PRO A 472 -7.56 15.51 20.20
C PRO A 472 -6.42 15.80 19.20
N LEU A 473 -6.51 16.97 18.56
CA LEU A 473 -5.52 17.46 17.60
C LEU A 473 -4.26 18.01 18.29
N TYR A 474 -3.19 18.13 17.51
CA TYR A 474 -2.07 19.00 17.88
C TYR A 474 -2.50 20.48 17.84
N THR A 475 -2.56 21.12 19.00
CA THR A 475 -2.86 22.56 19.12
C THR A 475 -1.68 23.32 19.74
N SER A 476 -1.67 24.65 19.63
CA SER A 476 -0.68 25.51 20.29
C SER A 476 -0.67 25.37 21.82
N GLN A 477 -1.75 24.84 22.40
CA GLN A 477 -1.92 24.65 23.84
C GLN A 477 -1.55 23.25 24.33
N THR A 478 -1.22 22.33 23.41
CA THR A 478 -0.78 20.97 23.73
C THR A 478 0.69 20.80 23.40
N ASP A 479 1.50 20.39 24.37
CA ASP A 479 2.80 19.77 24.06
C ASP A 479 2.61 18.28 23.74
N GLY A 480 3.55 17.70 22.97
CA GLY A 480 3.41 16.34 22.46
C GLY A 480 3.31 15.29 23.56
N ALA A 481 4.14 15.40 24.61
CA ALA A 481 4.17 14.45 25.71
C ALA A 481 2.86 14.46 26.53
N ASN A 482 2.26 15.63 26.76
CA ASN A 482 0.97 15.70 27.43
C ASN A 482 -0.13 15.14 26.53
N LEU A 483 -0.21 15.55 25.26
CA LEU A 483 -1.23 15.02 24.35
C LEU A 483 -1.18 13.49 24.26
N ASP A 484 0.01 12.91 24.16
CA ASP A 484 0.18 11.45 24.10
C ASP A 484 -0.39 10.75 25.34
N ARG A 485 -0.18 11.30 26.54
CA ARG A 485 -0.72 10.71 27.79
C ARG A 485 -2.24 10.69 27.83
N TYR A 486 -2.92 11.77 27.41
CA TYR A 486 -4.38 11.76 27.32
C TYR A 486 -4.87 10.83 26.22
N ASN A 487 -4.18 10.80 25.07
CA ASN A 487 -4.51 9.89 23.98
C ASN A 487 -4.40 8.42 24.39
N GLU A 488 -3.40 8.04 25.18
CA GLU A 488 -3.29 6.68 25.70
C GLU A 488 -4.45 6.33 26.66
N VAL A 489 -4.89 7.26 27.51
CA VAL A 489 -6.11 7.04 28.34
C VAL A 489 -7.35 6.81 27.47
N ILE A 490 -7.53 7.61 26.41
CA ILE A 490 -8.65 7.42 25.49
C ILE A 490 -8.59 6.03 24.83
N LYS A 491 -7.41 5.64 24.33
CA LYS A 491 -7.22 4.34 23.68
C LYS A 491 -7.47 3.19 24.65
N GLU A 492 -6.92 3.26 25.87
CA GLU A 492 -7.08 2.20 26.88
C GLU A 492 -8.57 1.99 27.24
N GLU A 493 -9.33 3.07 27.48
CA GLU A 493 -10.78 2.99 27.70
C GLU A 493 -11.51 2.48 26.46
N CYS A 494 -11.20 2.99 25.27
CA CYS A 494 -11.86 2.55 24.04
C CYS A 494 -11.58 1.06 23.74
N ASP A 495 -10.36 0.58 23.94
CA ASP A 495 -9.97 -0.82 23.74
C ASP A 495 -10.73 -1.74 24.71
N PHE A 496 -10.85 -1.35 25.99
CA PHE A 496 -11.63 -2.11 26.98
C PHE A 496 -13.11 -2.26 26.60
N PHE A 497 -13.71 -1.20 26.02
CA PHE A 497 -15.11 -1.20 25.60
C PHE A 497 -15.33 -1.67 24.15
N GLY A 498 -14.28 -2.00 23.40
CA GLY A 498 -14.36 -2.38 21.99
C GLY A 498 -14.82 -1.24 21.08
N VAL A 499 -14.53 0.01 21.44
CA VAL A 499 -14.93 1.23 20.72
C VAL A 499 -13.81 1.65 19.76
N PRO A 500 -14.09 1.83 18.45
CA PRO A 500 -13.09 2.33 17.52
C PRO A 500 -12.61 3.74 17.82
N VAL A 501 -11.30 3.95 17.64
CA VAL A 501 -10.65 5.27 17.74
C VAL A 501 -10.21 5.78 16.37
N VAL A 502 -10.33 7.10 16.16
CA VAL A 502 -9.73 7.87 15.07
C VAL A 502 -8.62 8.75 15.61
N ASP A 503 -7.39 8.52 15.17
CA ASP A 503 -6.24 9.35 15.55
C ASP A 503 -6.09 10.54 14.60
N THR A 504 -6.57 11.72 15.02
CA THR A 504 -6.52 12.93 14.20
C THR A 504 -5.10 13.48 14.00
N ARG A 505 -4.09 12.95 14.70
CA ARG A 505 -2.68 13.25 14.40
C ARG A 505 -2.28 12.76 13.00
N THR A 506 -3.03 11.80 12.45
CA THR A 506 -2.87 11.27 11.08
C THR A 506 -3.63 12.09 10.03
N ALA A 507 -4.34 13.15 10.43
CA ALA A 507 -5.11 14.01 9.51
C ALA A 507 -4.24 14.90 8.61
N GLY A 508 -2.91 14.93 8.81
CA GLY A 508 -1.99 15.83 8.11
C GLY A 508 -1.81 17.19 8.79
N ILE A 509 -2.45 17.41 9.95
CA ILE A 509 -2.21 18.55 10.83
C ILE A 509 -1.12 18.15 11.84
N THR A 510 0.09 18.63 11.60
CA THR A 510 1.31 18.32 12.37
C THR A 510 1.74 19.52 13.21
N MET A 511 2.66 19.29 14.15
CA MET A 511 3.28 20.39 14.91
C MET A 511 3.95 21.45 14.02
N PHE A 512 4.43 21.07 12.84
CA PHE A 512 5.14 21.95 11.90
C PHE A 512 4.21 22.81 11.04
N ASN A 513 3.00 22.33 10.75
CA ASN A 513 2.08 23.01 9.82
C ASN A 513 0.75 23.44 10.45
N ARG A 514 0.50 23.13 11.73
CA ARG A 514 -0.77 23.43 12.41
C ARG A 514 -1.18 24.90 12.35
N SER A 515 -0.25 25.85 12.26
CA SER A 515 -0.59 27.28 12.13
C SER A 515 -1.31 27.62 10.81
N LEU A 516 -1.13 26.81 9.76
CA LEU A 516 -1.85 26.96 8.49
C LEU A 516 -3.32 26.56 8.61
N TYR A 517 -3.62 25.62 9.51
CA TYR A 517 -4.94 25.03 9.65
C TYR A 517 -5.68 25.52 10.90
N LEU A 518 -4.96 25.98 11.92
CA LEU A 518 -5.47 26.47 13.20
C LEU A 518 -5.04 27.95 13.37
N PRO A 519 -5.77 28.93 12.80
CA PRO A 519 -5.34 30.33 12.81
C PRO A 519 -5.17 30.95 14.20
N ASP A 520 -5.97 30.51 15.18
CA ASP A 520 -5.83 30.90 16.60
C ASP A 520 -5.02 29.89 17.43
N GLY A 521 -4.43 28.91 16.75
CA GLY A 521 -3.65 27.82 17.34
C GLY A 521 -4.47 26.64 17.87
N ILE A 522 -5.80 26.70 17.89
CA ILE A 522 -6.66 25.64 18.42
C ILE A 522 -7.74 25.22 17.41
N HIS A 523 -8.42 26.18 16.83
CA HIS A 523 -9.64 25.98 16.08
C HIS A 523 -9.37 25.90 14.58
N PRO A 524 -9.83 24.84 13.91
CA PRO A 524 -9.58 24.65 12.49
C PRO A 524 -10.32 25.66 11.60
N ASN A 525 -9.63 26.19 10.60
CA ASN A 525 -10.25 26.86 9.47
C ASN A 525 -10.88 25.85 8.50
N ALA A 526 -11.46 26.34 7.39
CA ALA A 526 -12.10 25.49 6.39
C ALA A 526 -11.21 24.34 5.87
N ALA A 527 -9.91 24.59 5.68
CA ALA A 527 -8.97 23.57 5.22
C ALA A 527 -8.67 22.54 6.33
N GLY A 528 -8.49 22.98 7.57
CA GLY A 528 -8.34 22.09 8.73
C GLY A 528 -9.57 21.20 8.94
N MET A 529 -10.77 21.76 8.80
CA MET A 529 -12.03 21.01 8.86
C MET A 529 -12.11 19.91 7.79
N GLN A 530 -11.62 20.18 6.57
CA GLN A 530 -11.58 19.18 5.50
C GLN A 530 -10.62 18.03 5.82
N LEU A 531 -9.44 18.33 6.40
CA LEU A 531 -8.49 17.31 6.82
C LEU A 531 -9.06 16.40 7.91
N ILE A 532 -9.72 16.99 8.91
CA ILE A 532 -10.42 16.23 9.97
C ILE A 532 -11.52 15.36 9.36
N CYS A 533 -12.35 15.91 8.47
CA CYS A 533 -13.40 15.14 7.77
C CYS A 533 -12.82 13.92 7.05
N ASN A 534 -11.74 14.10 6.29
CA ASN A 534 -11.09 13.02 5.55
C ASN A 534 -10.49 11.97 6.51
N CYS A 535 -9.93 12.38 7.64
CA CYS A 535 -9.38 11.49 8.66
C CYS A 535 -10.49 10.62 9.29
N VAL A 536 -11.59 11.23 9.72
CA VAL A 536 -12.72 10.51 10.31
C VAL A 536 -13.37 9.56 9.30
N GLN A 537 -13.51 9.98 8.04
CA GLN A 537 -14.09 9.15 6.99
C GLN A 537 -13.34 7.83 6.76
N ARG A 538 -12.03 7.77 7.00
CA ARG A 538 -11.24 6.54 6.86
C ARG A 538 -11.63 5.42 7.82
N ARG A 539 -12.37 5.76 8.88
CA ARG A 539 -12.73 4.83 9.96
C ARG A 539 -14.21 4.46 9.99
N LEU A 540 -15.05 5.19 9.24
CA LEU A 540 -16.42 4.78 8.93
C LEU A 540 -16.39 3.62 7.92
#